data_AF-A0A2I0VXH0-F1
#
_entry.id   AF-A0A2I0VXH0-F1
#
_cell.length_a   1.000
_cell.length_b   1.000
_cell.length_c   1.000
_cell.angle_alpha   90.00
_cell.angle_beta   90.00
_cell.angle_gamma   90.00
#
_symmetry.space_group_name_H-M   'P 1'
#
loop_
_entity.id
_entity.type
_entity.pdbx_description
1 polymer ?
#
loop_
_entity_poly.entity_id
_entity_poly.type
_entity_poly.pdbx_seq_one_letter_code
_entity_poly.pdbx_strand_id
1 'polypeptide(L)' 'MALAQIYDAYPHLILNGELRILHLTFQIYERRNVFSGQVGTLKIFEDNVLVHEFLEEKGNGRALVVDGGGSI' A
#
# COMPACT_ATOMS: atom_id res chain seq x y z
N MET A 1 -9.99 9.01 -6.24
CA MET A 1 -10.02 8.31 -7.54
C MET A 1 -10.27 6.84 -7.23
N ALA A 2 -11.22 6.20 -7.91
CA ALA A 2 -11.54 4.79 -7.64
C ALA A 2 -10.59 3.88 -8.44
N LEU A 3 -10.19 2.73 -7.88
CA LEU A 3 -9.28 1.77 -8.54
C LEU A 3 -9.80 1.35 -9.93
N ALA A 4 -11.11 1.21 -10.09
CA ALA A 4 -11.77 0.91 -11.36
C ALA A 4 -11.46 1.96 -12.45
N GLN A 5 -11.38 3.24 -12.08
CA GLN A 5 -11.08 4.32 -13.05
C GLN A 5 -9.65 4.23 -13.59
N ILE A 6 -8.70 3.75 -12.77
CA ILE A 6 -7.31 3.55 -13.20
C ILE A 6 -7.22 2.35 -14.15
N TYR A 7 -8.00 1.31 -13.89
CA TYR A 7 -8.07 0.13 -14.75
C TYR A 7 -8.53 0.49 -16.17
N ASP A 8 -9.65 1.21 -16.27
CA ASP A 8 -10.24 1.58 -17.55
C ASP A 8 -9.37 2.59 -18.33
N ALA A 9 -8.68 3.48 -17.62
CA ALA A 9 -7.89 4.54 -18.23
C ALA A 9 -6.52 4.07 -18.77
N TYR A 10 -5.96 2.97 -18.23
CA TYR A 10 -4.59 2.54 -18.54
C TYR A 10 -4.43 1.04 -18.86
N PRO A 11 -5.21 0.48 -19.82
CA PRO A 11 -5.15 -0.94 -20.14
C PRO A 11 -3.79 -1.39 -20.68
N HIS A 12 -3.08 -0.51 -21.39
CA HIS A 12 -1.74 -0.81 -21.93
C HIS A 12 -0.67 -0.97 -20.84
N LEU A 13 -0.78 -0.27 -19.72
CA LEU A 13 0.15 -0.40 -18.59
C LEU A 13 -0.01 -1.76 -17.90
N ILE A 14 -1.23 -2.32 -17.91
CA ILE A 14 -1.50 -3.66 -17.38
C ILE A 14 -0.86 -4.72 -18.29
N LEU A 15 -1.07 -4.60 -19.61
CA LEU A 15 -0.53 -5.54 -20.59
C LEU A 15 1.01 -5.58 -20.57
N ASN A 16 1.64 -4.43 -20.39
CA ASN A 16 3.10 -4.32 -20.33
C ASN A 16 3.68 -4.61 -18.93
N GLY A 17 2.83 -4.87 -17.93
CA GLY A 17 3.23 -5.24 -16.57
C GLY A 17 3.71 -4.09 -15.68
N GLU A 18 3.55 -2.84 -16.14
CA GLU A 18 3.91 -1.60 -15.42
C GLU A 18 2.86 -1.21 -14.38
N LEU A 19 1.60 -1.61 -14.59
CA LEU A 19 0.52 -1.52 -13.60
C LEU A 19 0.18 -2.92 -13.10
N ARG A 20 0.24 -3.12 -11.78
CA ARG A 20 -0.15 -4.36 -11.13
C ARG A 20 -1.24 -4.12 -10.11
N ILE A 21 -2.16 -5.07 -10.02
CA ILE A 21 -3.25 -5.06 -9.04
C ILE A 21 -2.92 -6.09 -7.97
N LEU A 22 -2.95 -5.64 -6.71
CA LEU A 22 -2.81 -6.51 -5.58
C LEU A 22 -4.17 -7.08 -5.21
N HIS A 23 -4.35 -8.39 -5.39
CA HIS A 23 -5.61 -9.08 -5.12
C HIS A 23 -5.76 -9.47 -3.63
N LEU A 24 -5.30 -8.60 -2.73
CA LEU A 24 -5.42 -8.78 -1.27
C LEU A 24 -6.61 -7.98 -0.76
N THR A 25 -7.41 -8.62 0.08
CA THR A 25 -8.51 -7.95 0.77
C THR A 25 -7.98 -7.27 2.02
N PHE A 26 -7.96 -5.94 2.03
CA PHE A 26 -7.63 -5.15 3.21
C PHE A 26 -8.90 -4.77 3.97
N GLN A 27 -8.83 -4.79 5.30
CA GLN A 27 -9.81 -4.09 6.13
C GLN A 27 -9.47 -2.61 6.18
N ILE A 28 -10.47 -1.75 5.99
CA ILE A 28 -10.30 -0.29 6.05
C ILE A 28 -10.64 0.16 7.47
N TYR A 29 -9.64 0.67 8.18
CA TYR A 29 -9.80 1.16 9.56
C TYR A 29 -9.99 2.69 9.64
N GLU A 30 -9.60 3.42 8.58
CA GLU A 30 -9.68 4.89 8.54
C GLU A 30 -10.96 5.41 7.88
N ARG A 31 -11.29 6.69 8.15
CA ARG A 31 -12.33 7.45 7.44
C ARG A 31 -11.94 7.83 6.00
N ARG A 32 -10.65 7.79 5.65
CA ARG A 32 -10.12 8.12 4.32
C ARG A 32 -9.93 6.84 3.51
N ASN A 33 -10.86 6.59 2.58
CA ASN A 33 -10.92 5.32 1.84
C ASN A 33 -10.00 5.27 0.61
N VAL A 34 -9.23 6.32 0.32
CA VAL A 34 -8.30 6.40 -0.82
C VAL A 34 -7.05 7.18 -0.44
N PHE A 35 -5.89 6.58 -0.70
CA PHE A 35 -4.56 7.18 -0.58
C PHE A 35 -3.66 6.74 -1.74
N SER A 36 -2.61 7.49 -1.99
CA SER A 36 -1.61 7.21 -3.03
C SER A 36 -0.31 7.91 -2.68
N GLY A 37 0.83 7.30 -3.00
CA GLY A 37 2.14 7.83 -2.68
C GLY A 37 3.26 6.88 -3.06
N GLN A 38 4.52 7.34 -2.92
CA GLN A 38 5.66 6.44 -3.04
C GLN A 38 5.58 5.35 -1.98
N VAL A 39 5.73 4.09 -2.39
CA VAL A 39 5.64 2.95 -1.48
C VAL A 39 6.95 2.78 -0.71
N GLY A 40 6.87 2.76 0.62
CA GLY A 40 7.90 2.21 1.50
C GLY A 40 7.45 0.83 1.98
N THR A 41 8.39 -0.10 2.14
CA THR A 41 8.08 -1.47 2.59
C THR A 41 8.83 -1.82 3.85
N LEU A 42 8.15 -2.43 4.81
CA LEU A 42 8.77 -3.09 5.96
C LEU A 42 8.35 -4.55 5.96
N LYS A 43 9.30 -5.43 6.27
CA LYS A 43 9.00 -6.83 6.58
C LYS A 43 9.33 -7.07 8.04
N ILE A 44 8.34 -7.47 8.81
CA ILE A 44 8.44 -7.66 10.25
C ILE A 44 7.92 -9.05 10.62
N PHE A 45 8.43 -9.58 11.73
CA PHE A 45 7.95 -10.82 12.31
C PHE A 45 7.80 -10.59 13.81
N GLU A 46 6.56 -10.63 14.30
CA GLU A 46 6.16 -10.52 15.72
C GLU A 46 6.51 -9.22 16.47
N ASP A 47 7.34 -8.32 15.93
CA ASP A 47 7.70 -7.02 16.54
C ASP A 47 7.40 -5.84 15.60
N ASN A 48 6.78 -4.78 16.12
CA ASN A 48 6.38 -3.57 15.41
C ASN A 48 7.25 -2.34 15.68
N VAL A 49 8.37 -2.45 16.41
CA VAL A 49 9.29 -1.33 16.70
C VAL A 49 9.68 -0.56 15.43
N LEU A 50 10.02 -1.28 14.35
CA LEU A 50 10.39 -0.67 13.07
C LEU A 50 9.25 0.12 12.42
N VAL A 51 7.99 -0.23 12.68
CA VAL A 51 6.83 0.52 12.19
C VAL A 51 6.76 1.86 12.92
N HIS A 52 6.96 1.86 14.24
CA HIS A 52 6.96 3.08 15.04
C HIS A 52 8.08 4.04 14.61
N GLU A 53 9.32 3.56 14.51
CA GLU A 53 10.46 4.37 14.07
C GLU A 53 10.21 4.99 12.68
N PHE A 54 9.65 4.23 11.74
CA PHE A 54 9.38 4.73 10.39
C PHE A 54 8.27 5.81 10.35
N LEU A 55 7.29 5.72 11.26
CA LEU A 55 6.21 6.69 11.37
C LEU A 55 6.64 7.99 12.06
N GLU A 56 7.75 7.99 12.81
CA GLU A 56 8.33 9.21 13.39
C GLU A 56 9.03 10.09 12.34
N GLU A 57 9.47 9.50 11.22
CA GLU A 57 10.01 10.25 10.10
C GLU A 57 8.92 11.06 9.36
N LYS A 58 9.34 12.15 8.70
CA LYS A 58 8.44 12.90 7.82
C LYS A 58 7.95 12.00 6.68
N GLY A 59 6.67 11.65 6.76
CA GLY A 59 6.02 10.78 5.80
C GLY A 59 5.95 11.32 4.37
N ASN A 60 6.03 12.63 4.11
CA ASN A 60 6.07 13.24 2.76
C ASN A 60 5.05 12.68 1.73
N GLY A 61 3.89 12.20 2.19
CA GLY A 61 2.88 11.56 1.34
C GLY A 61 3.19 10.13 0.90
N ARG A 62 4.19 9.46 1.49
CA ARG A 62 4.51 8.03 1.30
C ARG A 62 3.35 7.14 1.74
N ALA A 63 3.21 5.99 1.10
CA ALA A 63 2.38 4.87 1.55
C ALA A 63 3.29 3.77 2.12
N LEU A 64 3.08 3.36 3.38
CA LEU A 64 3.84 2.29 4.01
C LEU A 64 3.09 0.95 3.86
N VAL A 65 3.76 -0.06 3.31
CA VAL A 65 3.25 -1.44 3.25
C VAL A 65 4.07 -2.29 4.21
N VAL A 66 3.39 -2.94 5.16
CA VAL A 66 4.04 -3.80 6.16
C VAL A 66 3.66 -5.25 5.90
N ASP A 67 4.64 -6.08 5.59
CA ASP A 67 4.51 -7.54 5.56
C ASP A 67 4.79 -8.09 6.97
N GLY A 68 3.72 -8.42 7.70
CA GLY A 68 3.80 -9.02 9.04
C GLY A 68 3.80 -10.55 9.06
N GLY A 69 3.99 -11.22 7.91
CA GLY A 69 3.93 -12.68 7.81
C GLY A 69 2.53 -13.30 7.84
N GLY A 70 1.48 -12.47 7.80
CA GLY A 70 0.09 -12.95 7.72
C GLY A 70 -0.49 -13.53 9.02
N SER A 71 0.08 -13.17 10.17
CA SER A 71 -0.51 -13.48 11.47
C SER A 71 -1.86 -12.74 11.61
N ILE A 72 -2.93 -13.45 11.98
CA ILE A 72 -4.31 -12.94 12.15
C ILE A 72 -4.65 -12.85 13.63
#